data_AF-A0A3D8YKP1-F1
#
_entry.id   AF-A0A3D8YKP1-F1
#
_cell.length_a   1.000
_cell.length_b   1.000
_cell.length_c   1.000
_cell.angle_alpha   90.00
_cell.angle_beta   90.00
_cell.angle_gamma   90.00
#
_symmetry.space_group_name_H-M   'P 1'
#
loop_
_entity.id
_entity.type
_entity.pdbx_description
1 polymer ?
#
loop_
_entity_poly.entity_id
_entity_poly.type
_entity_poly.pdbx_seq_one_letter_code
_entity_poly.pdbx_strand_id
1 'polypeptide(L)'
;MLAFNQEVRAENNPVKDQSIFKSGDTTQANYFRIPALYTLSNGEMIASADARYGGTHDAKSKINIATSTSFDGKNWTSPTFALQFHDYESQLIDWPRDNVGKNRQIQGSASFIDSAIVQDKNTNKIFLMADMMPAGIGNNNALKSDSGFKEINGKYYLKLKLNNEKGYNYSIRENGTIFNDKNNNPTIYSVDRDYNILKNNEYQYVTQYSVKFNV
;
A
#
# COMPACT_ATOMS: atom_id res chain seq x y z
N MET A 1 -9.09 35.62 -53.02
CA MET A 1 -9.83 34.37 -52.74
C MET A 1 -9.22 33.78 -51.47
N LEU A 2 -9.75 34.16 -50.31
CA LEU A 2 -9.26 33.73 -48.99
C LEU A 2 -10.06 32.48 -48.60
N ALA A 3 -9.38 31.35 -48.41
CA ALA A 3 -9.99 30.10 -47.99
C ALA A 3 -10.49 30.24 -46.55
N PHE A 4 -11.76 29.91 -46.34
CA PHE A 4 -12.37 29.77 -45.03
C PHE A 4 -11.66 28.65 -44.24
N ASN A 5 -11.11 28.98 -43.08
CA ASN A 5 -10.72 27.98 -42.08
C ASN A 5 -12.00 27.29 -41.58
N GLN A 6 -12.15 26.00 -41.91
CA GLN A 6 -13.10 25.14 -41.22
C GLN A 6 -12.66 25.02 -39.75
N GLU A 7 -13.48 25.52 -38.84
CA GLU A 7 -13.42 25.14 -37.42
C GLU A 7 -13.69 23.63 -37.34
N VAL A 8 -12.63 22.83 -37.24
CA VAL A 8 -12.76 21.43 -36.81
C VAL A 8 -13.06 21.46 -35.33
N ARG A 9 -14.35 21.51 -34.98
CA ARG A 9 -14.79 21.24 -33.61
C ARG A 9 -14.75 19.74 -33.41
N ALA A 10 -13.89 19.26 -32.51
CA ALA A 10 -13.97 17.88 -32.05
C ALA A 10 -15.40 17.64 -31.54
N GLU A 11 -16.09 16.64 -32.07
CA GLU A 11 -17.37 16.22 -31.54
C GLU A 11 -17.16 15.80 -30.08
N ASN A 12 -17.72 16.55 -29.14
CA ASN A 12 -17.78 16.23 -27.72
C ASN A 12 -18.73 15.04 -27.50
N ASN A 13 -18.38 13.86 -28.01
CA ASN A 13 -18.98 12.63 -27.55
C ASN A 13 -18.35 12.33 -26.18
N PRO A 14 -19.10 12.40 -25.07
CA PRO A 14 -18.55 12.05 -23.77
C PRO A 14 -18.05 10.61 -23.84
N VAL A 15 -16.75 10.41 -23.63
CA VAL A 15 -16.21 9.07 -23.42
C VAL A 15 -16.94 8.50 -22.20
N LYS A 16 -17.65 7.39 -22.40
CA LYS A 16 -18.31 6.69 -21.29
C LYS A 16 -17.26 6.41 -20.22
N ASP A 17 -17.52 6.80 -18.97
CA ASP A 17 -16.62 6.51 -17.85
C ASP A 17 -16.37 5.00 -17.76
N GLN A 18 -15.12 4.61 -17.93
CA GLN A 18 -14.62 3.23 -17.87
C GLN A 18 -13.59 3.08 -16.73
N SER A 19 -13.62 3.99 -15.74
CA SER A 19 -12.70 3.95 -14.61
C SER A 19 -12.90 2.67 -13.80
N ILE A 20 -11.84 1.86 -13.68
CA ILE A 20 -11.80 0.65 -12.84
C ILE A 20 -11.79 1.05 -11.36
N PHE A 21 -10.91 2.01 -11.03
CA PHE A 21 -10.77 2.62 -9.70
C PHE A 21 -11.12 4.10 -9.80
N LYS A 22 -11.93 4.60 -8.87
CA LYS A 22 -12.40 5.99 -8.92
C LYS A 22 -12.73 6.53 -7.54
N SER A 23 -12.67 7.86 -7.42
CA SER A 23 -13.04 8.56 -6.19
C SER A 23 -14.44 8.16 -5.73
N GLY A 24 -14.58 7.85 -4.44
CA GLY A 24 -15.83 7.42 -3.82
C GLY A 24 -16.23 5.96 -4.09
N ASP A 25 -15.35 5.15 -4.69
CA ASP A 25 -15.52 3.70 -4.72
C ASP A 25 -15.28 3.06 -3.34
N THR A 26 -15.36 1.72 -3.28
CA THR A 26 -15.21 0.92 -2.06
C THR A 26 -13.84 1.09 -1.38
N THR A 27 -12.83 1.66 -2.03
CA THR A 27 -11.53 1.92 -1.41
C THR A 27 -11.55 3.15 -0.51
N GLN A 28 -12.52 4.05 -0.68
CA GLN A 28 -12.56 5.39 -0.07
C GLN A 28 -11.33 6.27 -0.39
N ALA A 29 -10.47 5.89 -1.34
CA ALA A 29 -9.39 6.74 -1.81
C ALA A 29 -9.91 7.74 -2.84
N ASN A 30 -9.42 8.98 -2.79
CA ASN A 30 -9.77 10.01 -3.78
C ASN A 30 -8.78 10.02 -4.96
N TYR A 31 -7.63 9.36 -4.82
CA TYR A 31 -6.53 9.39 -5.79
C TYR A 31 -6.00 7.99 -6.05
N PHE A 32 -5.65 7.71 -7.30
CA PHE A 32 -5.07 6.44 -7.73
C PHE A 32 -3.86 6.67 -8.63
N ARG A 33 -2.83 5.83 -8.48
CA ARG A 33 -1.64 5.80 -9.35
C ARG A 33 -1.16 4.35 -9.52
N ILE A 34 -0.18 4.18 -10.40
CA ILE A 34 0.54 2.92 -10.63
C ILE A 34 -0.40 1.77 -11.00
N PRO A 35 -1.10 1.88 -12.16
CA PRO A 35 -1.96 0.81 -12.62
C PRO A 35 -1.13 -0.38 -13.09
N ALA A 36 -1.56 -1.59 -12.75
CA ALA A 36 -1.10 -2.84 -13.37
C ALA A 36 -2.30 -3.63 -13.90
N LEU A 37 -2.07 -4.41 -14.95
CA LEU A 37 -3.08 -5.26 -15.58
C LEU A 37 -2.45 -6.59 -15.97
N TYR A 38 -3.11 -7.71 -15.65
CA TYR A 38 -2.66 -9.04 -15.96
C TYR A 38 -3.82 -9.91 -16.47
N THR A 39 -3.63 -10.61 -17.58
CA THR A 39 -4.59 -11.59 -18.10
C THR A 39 -4.22 -12.98 -17.60
N LEU A 40 -5.12 -13.60 -16.85
CA LEU A 40 -4.97 -14.92 -16.26
C LEU A 40 -5.22 -16.02 -17.30
N SER A 41 -4.71 -17.21 -17.03
CA SER A 41 -4.83 -18.40 -17.88
C SER A 41 -6.28 -18.82 -18.18
N ASN A 42 -7.23 -18.46 -17.31
CA ASN A 42 -8.66 -18.71 -17.46
C ASN A 42 -9.39 -17.63 -18.28
N GLY A 43 -8.67 -16.61 -18.78
CA GLY A 43 -9.24 -15.48 -19.54
C GLY A 43 -9.75 -14.33 -18.66
N GLU A 44 -9.76 -14.46 -17.34
CA GLU A 44 -10.07 -13.35 -16.43
C GLU A 44 -8.89 -12.35 -16.42
N MET A 45 -9.19 -11.06 -16.34
CA MET A 45 -8.22 -9.99 -16.14
C MET A 45 -8.26 -9.56 -14.68
N ILE A 46 -7.09 -9.33 -14.09
CA ILE A 46 -6.92 -8.68 -12.80
C ILE A 46 -6.17 -7.36 -13.01
N ALA A 47 -6.70 -6.30 -12.42
CA ALA A 47 -6.06 -4.99 -12.34
C ALA A 47 -5.69 -4.70 -10.89
N SER A 48 -4.58 -4.00 -10.68
CA SER A 48 -4.24 -3.38 -9.39
C SER A 48 -3.89 -1.91 -9.55
N ALA A 49 -4.04 -1.15 -8.47
CA ALA A 49 -3.59 0.23 -8.38
C ALA A 49 -3.27 0.60 -6.93
N ASP A 50 -2.42 1.62 -6.76
CA ASP A 50 -2.25 2.29 -5.49
C ASP A 50 -3.50 3.11 -5.18
N ALA A 51 -4.22 2.76 -4.11
CA ALA A 51 -5.27 3.58 -3.52
C ALA A 51 -4.62 4.59 -2.55
N ARG A 52 -4.50 5.85 -2.97
CA ARG A 52 -3.74 6.89 -2.28
C ARG A 52 -4.68 7.87 -1.56
N TYR A 53 -4.53 7.98 -0.24
CA TYR A 53 -5.43 8.78 0.61
C TYR A 53 -4.89 10.20 0.85
N GLY A 54 -3.56 10.36 0.82
CA GLY A 54 -2.86 11.61 1.10
C GLY A 54 -2.50 12.44 -0.15
N GLY A 55 -3.43 12.63 -1.09
CA GLY A 55 -3.12 13.18 -2.42
C GLY A 55 -2.44 12.14 -3.33
N THR A 56 -1.75 12.60 -4.38
CA THR A 56 -1.05 11.73 -5.35
C THR A 56 0.43 11.49 -5.03
N HIS A 57 0.88 11.92 -3.84
CA HIS A 57 2.25 11.76 -3.36
C HIS A 57 2.67 10.29 -3.29
N ASP A 58 3.96 10.03 -3.47
CA ASP A 58 4.55 8.73 -3.14
C ASP A 58 4.65 8.56 -1.62
N ALA A 59 5.11 7.39 -1.16
CA ALA A 59 5.44 7.21 0.25
C ALA A 59 6.53 8.22 0.69
N LYS A 60 6.46 8.80 1.88
CA LYS A 60 5.50 8.56 2.95
C LYS A 60 4.11 9.16 2.67
N SER A 61 3.11 8.33 2.84
CA SER A 61 1.68 8.65 2.75
C SER A 61 0.88 7.49 3.35
N LYS A 62 -0.45 7.56 3.32
CA LYS A 62 -1.30 6.37 3.46
C LYS A 62 -1.63 5.85 2.06
N ILE A 63 -1.19 4.64 1.76
CA ILE A 63 -1.41 3.99 0.46
C ILE A 63 -1.67 2.51 0.69
N ASN A 64 -2.74 2.00 0.09
CA ASN A 64 -3.11 0.58 0.05
C ASN A 64 -3.01 0.08 -1.40
N ILE A 65 -2.94 -1.23 -1.61
CA ILE A 65 -3.05 -1.83 -2.96
C ILE A 65 -4.46 -2.35 -3.15
N ALA A 66 -5.19 -1.74 -4.09
CA ALA A 66 -6.51 -2.17 -4.50
C ALA A 66 -6.43 -3.08 -5.72
N THR A 67 -7.37 -4.02 -5.83
CA THR A 67 -7.53 -4.93 -6.97
C THR A 67 -8.97 -4.95 -7.46
N SER A 68 -9.14 -5.16 -8.76
CA SER A 68 -10.44 -5.40 -9.40
C SER A 68 -10.26 -6.41 -10.54
N THR A 69 -11.30 -7.16 -10.87
CA THR A 69 -11.25 -8.19 -11.93
C THR A 69 -12.35 -8.02 -12.97
N SER A 70 -12.13 -8.57 -14.16
CA SER A 70 -13.08 -8.54 -15.27
C SER A 70 -12.85 -9.69 -16.25
N PHE A 71 -13.93 -10.26 -16.79
CA PHE A 71 -13.85 -11.23 -17.89
C PHE A 71 -13.96 -10.59 -19.29
N ASP A 72 -14.46 -9.36 -19.39
CA ASP A 72 -14.79 -8.73 -20.67
C ASP A 72 -14.07 -7.38 -20.89
N GLY A 73 -13.33 -6.90 -19.90
CA GLY A 73 -12.57 -5.65 -19.91
C GLY A 73 -13.45 -4.41 -19.82
N LYS A 74 -14.77 -4.59 -19.68
CA LYS A 74 -15.78 -3.52 -19.68
C LYS A 74 -16.47 -3.41 -18.33
N ASN A 75 -16.80 -4.54 -17.73
CA ASN A 75 -17.45 -4.66 -16.44
C ASN A 75 -16.43 -5.15 -15.42
N TRP A 76 -16.10 -4.29 -14.47
CA TRP A 76 -15.11 -4.53 -13.43
C TRP A 76 -15.79 -4.74 -12.08
N THR A 77 -15.26 -5.64 -11.26
CA THR A 77 -15.74 -5.84 -9.90
C THR A 77 -15.47 -4.61 -9.02
N SER A 78 -16.29 -4.38 -7.99
CA SER A 78 -16.00 -3.35 -7.00
C SER A 78 -14.61 -3.60 -6.39
N PRO A 79 -13.73 -2.58 -6.31
CA PRO A 79 -12.40 -2.77 -5.78
C PRO A 79 -12.35 -3.39 -4.38
N THR A 80 -11.38 -4.28 -4.16
CA THR A 80 -11.03 -4.85 -2.85
C THR A 80 -9.57 -4.59 -2.55
N PHE A 81 -9.13 -4.71 -1.29
CA PHE A 81 -7.71 -4.55 -0.95
C PHE A 81 -6.98 -5.89 -1.00
N ALA A 82 -5.90 -5.95 -1.76
CA ALA A 82 -4.93 -7.02 -1.68
C ALA A 82 -3.98 -6.80 -0.49
N LEU A 83 -3.59 -5.55 -0.24
CA LEU A 83 -2.69 -5.15 0.85
C LEU A 83 -3.16 -3.83 1.46
N GLN A 84 -3.30 -3.79 2.79
CA GLN A 84 -3.71 -2.58 3.52
C GLN A 84 -3.12 -2.50 4.93
N PHE A 85 -2.92 -1.28 5.40
CA PHE A 85 -2.68 -0.99 6.82
C PHE A 85 -3.84 -0.19 7.44
N HIS A 86 -4.01 -0.38 8.75
CA HIS A 86 -5.12 0.19 9.54
C HIS A 86 -4.65 1.18 10.63
N ASP A 87 -3.38 1.56 10.64
CA ASP A 87 -2.84 2.58 11.54
C ASP A 87 -3.43 3.97 11.27
N TYR A 88 -3.78 4.25 10.01
CA TYR A 88 -4.59 5.41 9.61
C TYR A 88 -5.92 4.98 8.97
N GLU A 89 -6.97 5.74 9.19
CA GLU A 89 -8.30 5.56 8.58
C GLU A 89 -8.25 5.74 7.05
N SER A 90 -9.02 4.91 6.32
CA SER A 90 -9.23 5.05 4.88
C SER A 90 -10.24 6.15 4.57
N GLN A 91 -9.76 7.40 4.58
CA GLN A 91 -10.59 8.59 4.42
C GLN A 91 -10.63 9.11 2.98
N LEU A 92 -11.84 9.43 2.50
CA LEU A 92 -12.02 10.17 1.26
C LEU A 92 -11.72 11.66 1.50
N ILE A 93 -10.52 12.10 1.13
CA ILE A 93 -10.03 13.46 1.40
C ILE A 93 -9.82 14.21 0.08
N ASP A 94 -10.35 15.43 -0.01
CA ASP A 94 -9.92 16.39 -1.03
C ASP A 94 -8.63 17.09 -0.56
N TRP A 95 -7.51 16.69 -1.17
CA TRP A 95 -6.18 17.18 -0.85
C TRP A 95 -5.99 18.60 -1.40
N PRO A 96 -5.53 19.57 -0.59
CA PRO A 96 -5.33 20.94 -1.02
C PRO A 96 -4.46 21.05 -2.27
N ARG A 97 -4.84 21.92 -3.20
CA ARG A 97 -4.15 22.13 -4.49
C ARG A 97 -3.48 23.49 -4.61
N ASP A 98 -3.61 24.34 -3.59
CA ASP A 98 -2.92 25.63 -3.52
C ASP A 98 -1.39 25.44 -3.40
N ASN A 99 -0.64 26.51 -3.60
CA ASN A 99 0.81 26.45 -3.68
C ASN A 99 1.50 25.98 -2.39
N VAL A 100 0.82 26.04 -1.24
CA VAL A 100 1.34 25.59 0.04
C VAL A 100 0.78 24.21 0.37
N GLY A 101 -0.54 24.06 0.31
CA GLY A 101 -1.27 22.86 0.69
C GLY A 101 -0.92 21.62 -0.16
N LYS A 102 -0.62 21.80 -1.46
CA LYS A 102 -0.28 20.71 -2.38
C LYS A 102 0.91 19.85 -1.91
N ASN A 103 1.83 20.44 -1.16
CA ASN A 103 3.04 19.75 -0.68
C ASN A 103 2.88 19.15 0.73
N ARG A 104 1.73 19.34 1.38
CA ARG A 104 1.43 18.60 2.61
C ARG A 104 1.41 17.10 2.28
N GLN A 105 1.88 16.28 3.21
CA GLN A 105 1.90 14.82 3.10
C GLN A 105 1.47 14.20 4.43
N ILE A 106 0.86 13.01 4.39
CA ILE A 106 0.63 12.20 5.58
C ILE A 106 1.98 11.68 6.08
N GLN A 107 2.38 12.06 7.30
CA GLN A 107 3.74 11.86 7.79
C GLN A 107 3.93 10.59 8.63
N GLY A 108 2.85 9.99 9.13
CA GLY A 108 2.92 8.95 10.17
C GLY A 108 2.29 7.61 9.79
N SER A 109 1.75 7.46 8.58
CA SER A 109 1.12 6.21 8.13
C SER A 109 2.15 5.25 7.58
N ALA A 110 1.95 3.95 7.81
CA ALA A 110 2.54 2.89 7.00
C ALA A 110 1.87 2.88 5.61
N SER A 111 2.56 2.33 4.61
CA SER A 111 2.03 2.26 3.25
C SER A 111 2.55 1.07 2.47
N PHE A 112 1.77 0.62 1.50
CA PHE A 112 2.24 -0.16 0.37
C PHE A 112 2.35 0.73 -0.87
N ILE A 113 3.23 0.41 -1.81
CA ILE A 113 3.37 1.18 -3.06
C ILE A 113 3.93 0.30 -4.18
N ASP A 114 3.60 0.64 -5.43
CA ASP A 114 4.19 0.04 -6.64
C ASP A 114 3.94 -1.48 -6.79
N SER A 115 2.67 -1.86 -6.96
CA SER A 115 2.30 -3.27 -7.13
C SER A 115 2.65 -3.87 -8.50
N ALA A 116 2.96 -5.17 -8.51
CA ALA A 116 3.14 -6.00 -9.70
C ALA A 116 2.44 -7.36 -9.53
N ILE A 117 1.92 -7.91 -10.63
CA ILE A 117 1.13 -9.16 -10.65
C ILE A 117 1.75 -10.18 -11.61
N VAL A 118 1.81 -11.44 -11.19
CA VAL A 118 2.14 -12.58 -12.06
C VAL A 118 1.31 -13.80 -11.68
N GLN A 119 1.02 -14.67 -12.64
CA GLN A 119 0.43 -15.99 -12.39
C GLN A 119 1.47 -17.09 -12.65
N ASP A 120 1.64 -18.00 -11.69
CA ASP A 120 2.42 -19.22 -11.89
C ASP A 120 1.66 -20.19 -12.80
N LYS A 121 2.33 -20.63 -13.87
CA LYS A 121 1.74 -21.53 -14.89
C LYS A 121 1.50 -22.94 -14.38
N ASN A 122 2.23 -23.39 -13.37
CA ASN A 122 2.13 -24.77 -12.87
C ASN A 122 0.99 -24.93 -11.85
N THR A 123 0.83 -23.95 -10.95
CA THR A 123 -0.16 -24.01 -9.87
C THR A 123 -1.37 -23.10 -10.08
N ASN A 124 -1.35 -22.24 -11.10
CA ASN A 124 -2.32 -21.17 -11.35
C ASN A 124 -2.42 -20.12 -10.21
N LYS A 125 -1.52 -20.15 -9.23
CA LYS A 125 -1.47 -19.15 -8.15
C LYS A 125 -1.13 -17.79 -8.71
N ILE A 126 -1.84 -16.78 -8.24
CA ILE A 126 -1.59 -15.37 -8.53
C ILE A 126 -0.70 -14.83 -7.41
N PHE A 127 0.41 -14.21 -7.79
CA PHE A 127 1.30 -13.50 -6.88
C PHE A 127 1.16 -12.01 -7.15
N LEU A 128 0.85 -11.27 -6.08
CA LEU A 128 0.94 -9.82 -6.06
C LEU A 128 2.08 -9.44 -5.12
N MET A 129 3.00 -8.62 -5.60
CA MET A 129 4.09 -8.05 -4.81
C MET A 129 3.96 -6.53 -4.84
N ALA A 130 4.35 -5.87 -3.76
CA ALA A 130 4.42 -4.43 -3.64
C ALA A 130 5.51 -4.07 -2.62
N ASP A 131 6.03 -2.85 -2.72
CA ASP A 131 6.91 -2.32 -1.69
C ASP A 131 6.11 -2.05 -0.41
N MET A 132 6.72 -2.32 0.75
CA MET A 132 6.16 -2.05 2.07
C MET A 132 7.01 -0.98 2.76
N MET A 133 6.37 0.10 3.17
CA MET A 133 7.00 1.22 3.87
C MET A 133 6.48 1.29 5.32
N PRO A 134 7.36 1.18 6.34
CA PRO A 134 6.98 1.44 7.72
C PRO A 134 6.41 2.85 7.92
N ALA A 135 5.76 3.07 9.06
CA ALA A 135 5.15 4.35 9.40
C ALA A 135 6.09 5.55 9.17
N GLY A 136 5.67 6.48 8.30
CA GLY A 136 6.43 7.69 7.98
C GLY A 136 7.69 7.48 7.15
N ILE A 137 7.86 6.32 6.54
CA ILE A 137 8.97 6.00 5.64
C ILE A 137 8.53 6.12 4.18
N GLY A 138 9.46 6.56 3.35
CA GLY A 138 9.39 6.57 1.90
C GLY A 138 10.78 6.48 1.31
N ASN A 139 10.88 6.51 -0.03
CA ASN A 139 12.16 6.42 -0.71
C ASN A 139 13.17 7.48 -0.23
N ASN A 140 12.71 8.72 0.02
CA ASN A 140 13.60 9.82 0.37
C ASN A 140 14.29 9.69 1.76
N ASN A 141 13.68 8.97 2.72
CA ASN A 141 14.19 8.88 4.09
C ASN A 141 14.47 7.45 4.57
N ALA A 142 14.22 6.43 3.75
CA ALA A 142 14.61 5.05 4.07
C ALA A 142 16.12 4.93 4.32
N LEU A 143 16.52 4.17 5.34
CA LEU A 143 17.93 3.93 5.64
C LEU A 143 18.53 2.99 4.58
N LYS A 144 19.38 3.52 3.70
CA LYS A 144 19.87 2.78 2.51
C LYS A 144 20.93 1.71 2.82
N SER A 145 21.52 1.76 4.01
CA SER A 145 22.60 0.87 4.43
C SER A 145 22.13 -0.29 5.31
N ASP A 146 20.82 -0.55 5.37
CA ASP A 146 20.24 -1.49 6.32
C ASP A 146 19.06 -2.23 5.70
N SER A 147 19.14 -3.56 5.64
CA SER A 147 18.07 -4.39 5.07
C SER A 147 16.84 -4.52 5.96
N GLY A 148 16.97 -4.21 7.27
CA GLY A 148 15.95 -4.54 8.26
C GLY A 148 16.02 -6.00 8.77
N PHE A 149 16.96 -6.80 8.28
CA PHE A 149 17.14 -8.20 8.70
C PHE A 149 18.48 -8.41 9.41
N LYS A 150 18.52 -9.41 10.29
CA LYS A 150 19.75 -9.96 10.87
C LYS A 150 20.01 -11.33 10.29
N GLU A 151 21.27 -11.62 10.00
CA GLU A 151 21.71 -12.97 9.65
C GLU A 151 22.17 -13.71 10.91
N ILE A 152 21.57 -14.86 11.20
CA ILE A 152 21.89 -15.69 12.36
C ILE A 152 21.91 -17.15 11.90
N ASN A 153 23.09 -17.78 11.97
CA ASN A 153 23.32 -19.14 11.47
C ASN A 153 22.87 -19.34 10.00
N GLY A 154 23.16 -18.37 9.13
CA GLY A 154 22.82 -18.42 7.70
C GLY A 154 21.34 -18.19 7.37
N LYS A 155 20.52 -17.78 8.34
CA LYS A 155 19.10 -17.43 8.15
C LYS A 155 18.87 -15.94 8.40
N TYR A 156 17.93 -15.34 7.67
CA TYR A 156 17.54 -13.94 7.83
C TYR A 156 16.28 -13.80 8.69
N TYR A 157 16.36 -12.96 9.73
CA TYR A 157 15.26 -12.69 10.65
C TYR A 157 14.97 -11.19 10.72
N LEU A 158 13.69 -10.80 10.64
CA LEU A 158 13.29 -9.40 10.72
C LEU A 158 13.64 -8.86 12.11
N LYS A 159 14.33 -7.72 12.17
CA LYS A 159 14.79 -7.14 13.43
C LYS A 159 13.79 -6.13 13.99
N LEU A 160 13.68 -6.07 15.30
CA LEU A 160 12.75 -5.21 16.03
C LEU A 160 13.49 -4.36 17.05
N LYS A 161 13.00 -3.13 17.25
CA LYS A 161 13.45 -2.20 18.27
C LYS A 161 12.29 -1.93 19.22
N LEU A 162 12.49 -2.23 20.50
CA LEU A 162 11.53 -1.88 21.55
C LEU A 162 11.60 -0.36 21.80
N ASN A 163 10.44 0.29 22.05
CA ASN A 163 10.32 1.76 22.10
C ASN A 163 11.37 2.47 22.98
N ASN A 164 11.72 1.89 24.12
CA ASN A 164 12.63 2.48 25.09
C ASN A 164 14.10 2.05 24.89
N GLU A 165 14.41 1.39 23.77
CA GLU A 165 15.76 0.93 23.44
C GLU A 165 16.33 1.66 22.22
N LYS A 166 17.64 1.90 22.23
CA LYS A 166 18.34 2.52 21.09
C LYS A 166 18.62 1.53 19.96
N GLY A 167 18.92 0.28 20.32
CA GLY A 167 19.34 -0.77 19.37
C GLY A 167 18.20 -1.70 18.98
N TYR A 168 18.31 -2.28 17.79
CA TYR A 168 17.47 -3.40 17.34
C TYR A 168 17.93 -4.67 18.06
N ASN A 169 17.41 -4.92 19.26
CA ASN A 169 17.84 -6.01 20.14
C ASN A 169 16.93 -7.23 20.10
N TYR A 170 15.97 -7.25 19.17
CA TYR A 170 15.00 -8.31 19.03
C TYR A 170 14.90 -8.76 17.58
N SER A 171 14.43 -9.98 17.37
CA SER A 171 14.17 -10.52 16.04
C SER A 171 12.98 -11.47 16.03
N ILE A 172 12.24 -11.50 14.92
CA ILE A 172 11.13 -12.43 14.70
C ILE A 172 11.71 -13.74 14.20
N ARG A 173 11.54 -14.80 14.98
CA ARG A 173 12.05 -16.15 14.71
C ARG A 173 10.95 -17.07 14.18
N GLU A 174 11.27 -18.35 14.11
CA GLU A 174 10.36 -19.41 13.72
C GLU A 174 9.00 -19.29 14.44
N ASN A 175 7.92 -19.56 13.69
CA ASN A 175 6.53 -19.45 14.17
C ASN A 175 6.13 -18.06 14.70
N GLY A 176 6.86 -17.00 14.32
CA GLY A 176 6.54 -15.63 14.69
C GLY A 176 6.97 -15.25 16.12
N THR A 177 7.65 -16.13 16.87
CA THR A 177 8.11 -15.81 18.22
C THR A 177 9.16 -14.70 18.20
N ILE A 178 9.00 -13.67 19.02
CA ILE A 178 9.98 -12.59 19.15
C ILE A 178 11.04 -13.01 20.17
N PHE A 179 12.31 -13.03 19.76
CA PHE A 179 13.45 -13.32 20.62
C PHE A 179 14.14 -12.04 21.07
N ASN A 180 14.69 -12.06 22.29
CA ASN A 180 15.67 -11.09 22.73
C ASN A 180 17.06 -11.57 22.30
N ASP A 181 17.69 -10.84 21.38
CA ASP A 181 18.96 -11.27 20.79
C ASP A 181 20.15 -11.09 21.74
N LYS A 182 20.02 -10.31 22.82
CA LYS A 182 21.11 -10.10 23.80
C LYS A 182 21.43 -11.37 24.58
N ASN A 183 20.42 -12.22 24.81
CA ASN A 183 20.53 -13.44 25.58
C ASN A 183 19.98 -14.68 24.85
N ASN A 184 19.55 -14.51 23.60
CA ASN A 184 19.00 -15.55 22.74
C ASN A 184 17.79 -16.30 23.36
N ASN A 185 16.96 -15.60 24.13
CA ASN A 185 15.78 -16.18 24.76
C ASN A 185 14.49 -15.75 24.04
N PRO A 186 13.49 -16.65 23.91
CA PRO A 186 12.17 -16.26 23.47
C PRO A 186 11.55 -15.30 24.48
N THR A 187 10.78 -14.34 23.98
CA THR A 187 9.96 -13.45 24.80
C THR A 187 8.53 -13.98 24.89
N ILE A 188 7.72 -13.33 25.71
CA ILE A 188 6.26 -13.55 25.74
C ILE A 188 5.52 -12.93 24.54
N TYR A 189 6.25 -12.30 23.60
CA TYR A 189 5.68 -11.67 22.42
C TYR A 189 5.86 -12.53 21.17
N SER A 190 4.90 -12.43 20.27
CA SER A 190 4.94 -13.03 18.94
C SER A 190 4.28 -12.11 17.91
N VAL A 191 4.44 -12.44 16.63
CA VAL A 191 3.66 -11.87 15.54
C VAL A 191 2.83 -12.94 14.84
N ASP A 192 1.67 -12.56 14.33
CA ASP A 192 0.92 -13.39 13.40
C ASP A 192 1.38 -13.20 11.94
N ARG A 193 0.63 -13.78 10.99
CA ARG A 193 0.96 -13.74 9.55
C ARG A 193 0.77 -12.36 8.93
N ASP A 194 0.01 -11.48 9.58
CA ASP A 194 -0.27 -10.12 9.14
C ASP A 194 0.58 -9.09 9.93
N TYR A 195 1.60 -9.57 10.65
CA TYR A 195 2.52 -8.78 11.47
C TYR A 195 1.87 -8.10 12.70
N ASN A 196 0.69 -8.54 13.14
CA ASN A 196 0.09 -8.05 14.39
C ASN A 196 0.87 -8.61 15.58
N ILE A 197 1.08 -7.80 16.61
CA ILE A 197 1.82 -8.20 17.82
C ILE A 197 0.87 -8.83 18.83
N LEU A 198 1.27 -9.98 19.37
CA LEU A 198 0.64 -10.64 20.50
C LEU A 198 1.57 -10.60 21.72
N LYS A 199 0.98 -10.55 22.92
CA LYS A 199 1.65 -10.74 24.20
C LYS A 199 0.90 -11.81 24.98
N ASN A 200 1.55 -12.90 25.39
CA ASN A 200 0.87 -14.04 26.00
C ASN A 200 -0.34 -14.54 25.18
N ASN A 201 -0.20 -14.58 23.85
CA ASN A 201 -1.27 -14.93 22.89
C ASN A 201 -2.48 -13.96 22.85
N GLU A 202 -2.37 -12.77 23.43
CA GLU A 202 -3.39 -11.72 23.33
C GLU A 202 -2.93 -10.60 22.40
N TYR A 203 -3.79 -10.21 21.46
CA TYR A 203 -3.53 -9.11 20.53
C TYR A 203 -3.29 -7.79 21.25
N GLN A 204 -2.26 -7.08 20.81
CA GLN A 204 -1.95 -5.73 21.26
C GLN A 204 -2.51 -4.71 20.27
N TYR A 205 -3.06 -3.61 20.78
CA TYR A 205 -3.77 -2.63 19.97
C TYR A 205 -3.16 -1.24 20.10
N VAL A 206 -3.36 -0.43 19.07
CA VAL A 206 -3.02 0.99 19.03
C VAL A 206 -4.23 1.79 18.56
N THR A 207 -4.28 3.06 18.94
CA THR A 207 -5.32 3.97 18.45
C THR A 207 -5.08 4.30 16.98
N GLN A 208 -6.11 4.14 16.14
CA GLN A 208 -6.07 4.56 14.74
C GLN A 208 -6.06 6.09 14.62
N TYR A 209 -5.34 6.61 13.63
CA TYR A 209 -5.26 8.03 13.32
C TYR A 209 -6.16 8.41 12.14
N SER A 210 -6.60 9.67 12.13
CA SER A 210 -7.30 10.31 11.00
C SER A 210 -6.63 11.64 10.66
N VAL A 211 -6.77 12.08 9.42
CA VAL A 211 -6.26 13.33 8.88
C VAL A 211 -7.41 14.31 8.70
N LYS A 212 -7.14 15.59 9.02
CA LYS A 212 -8.03 16.70 8.74
C LYS A 212 -7.24 17.95 8.39
N PHE A 213 -7.79 18.78 7.51
CA PHE A 213 -7.32 20.15 7.32
C PHE A 213 -8.21 21.05 8.16
N ASN A 214 -7.63 21.75 9.13
CA ASN A 214 -8.39 22.80 9.82
C ASN A 214 -8.61 23.93 8.79
N VAL A 215 -9.88 24.28 8.59
CA VAL A 215 -10.32 25.43 7.80
C VAL A 215 -10.08 26.69 8.61
#